data_AF-A0A1W9J4D7-F1
#
_entry.id   AF-A0A1W9J4D7-F1
#
_cell.length_a   1.000
_cell.length_b   1.000
_cell.length_c   1.000
_cell.angle_alpha   90.00
_cell.angle_beta   90.00
_cell.angle_gamma   90.00
#
_symmetry.space_group_name_H-M   'P 1'
#
loop_
_entity.id
_entity.type
_entity.pdbx_description
1 polymer ?
#
loop_
_entity_poly.entity_id
_entity_poly.type
_entity_poly.pdbx_seq_one_letter_code
_entity_poly.pdbx_strand_id
1 'polypeptide(L)'
;MGRLNLERLMTFADGSYLAISTECSKQGEFSCTVYSALETDDRTAFRVVASHLFSAATCLIAQEHAYGWALRFYPRAAELMKKPPYLIWHGPQSTTVQ
;
A
#
# COMPACT_ATOMS: atom_id res chain seq x y z
N MET A 1 16.45 2.07 8.57
CA MET A 1 15.20 1.44 8.09
C MET A 1 14.30 2.56 7.58
N GLY A 2 14.11 2.66 6.26
CA GLY A 2 13.23 3.69 5.69
C GLY A 2 11.81 3.46 6.19
N ARG A 3 11.10 4.52 6.60
CA ARG A 3 9.67 4.45 6.92
C ARG A 3 8.96 3.91 5.68
N LEU A 4 8.39 2.70 5.79
CA LEU A 4 7.48 2.17 4.78
C LEU A 4 6.23 3.03 4.84
N ASN A 5 5.98 3.83 3.81
CA ASN A 5 4.77 4.63 3.73
C ASN A 5 3.61 3.69 3.43
N LEU A 6 2.71 3.53 4.39
CA LEU A 6 1.58 2.62 4.31
C LEU A 6 0.28 3.42 4.45
N GLU A 7 -0.65 3.19 3.53
CA GLU A 7 -2.02 3.63 3.64
C GLU A 7 -2.89 2.43 4.05
N ARG A 8 -3.72 2.60 5.08
CA ARG A 8 -4.66 1.56 5.51
C ARG A 8 -5.86 1.55 4.56
N LEU A 9 -6.14 0.41 3.96
CA LEU A 9 -7.27 0.21 3.06
C LEU A 9 -8.55 -0.15 3.81
N MET A 10 -8.44 -0.99 4.83
CA MET A 10 -9.56 -1.42 5.67
C MET A 10 -9.05 -2.12 6.92
N THR A 11 -9.89 -2.21 7.96
CA THR A 11 -9.66 -3.03 9.14
C THR A 11 -10.67 -4.17 9.16
N PHE A 12 -10.21 -5.37 9.47
CA PHE A 12 -11.03 -6.56 9.65
C PHE A 12 -11.56 -6.63 11.10
N ALA A 13 -12.61 -7.42 11.31
CA ALA A 13 -13.22 -7.57 12.63
C ALA A 13 -12.29 -8.22 13.68
N ASP A 14 -11.26 -8.96 13.24
CA ASP A 14 -10.24 -9.56 14.10
C ASP A 14 -9.13 -8.58 14.52
N GLY A 15 -9.24 -7.29 14.12
CA GLY A 15 -8.26 -6.26 14.41
C GLY A 15 -7.07 -6.20 13.43
N SER A 16 -6.95 -7.17 12.52
CA SER A 16 -5.98 -7.06 11.42
C SER A 16 -6.45 -6.03 10.40
N TYR A 17 -5.54 -5.53 9.56
CA TYR A 17 -5.87 -4.56 8.51
C TYR A 17 -5.14 -4.85 7.21
N LEU A 18 -5.74 -4.42 6.10
CA LEU A 18 -5.05 -4.32 4.82
C LEU A 18 -4.40 -2.95 4.70
N ALA A 19 -3.17 -2.94 4.22
CA ALA A 19 -2.46 -1.74 3.88
C ALA A 19 -1.84 -1.84 2.49
N ILE A 20 -1.60 -0.70 1.87
CA ILE A 20 -0.89 -0.59 0.61
C ILE A 20 0.32 0.34 0.81
N SER A 21 1.46 -0.01 0.21
CA SER A 21 2.55 0.91 -0.06
C SER A 21 2.59 1.21 -1.56
N THR A 22 2.96 2.43 -1.91
CA THR A 22 3.32 2.79 -3.29
C THR A 22 4.79 3.20 -3.30
N GLU A 23 5.52 2.73 -4.29
CA GLU A 23 6.94 3.02 -4.48
C GLU A 23 7.16 3.54 -5.89
N CYS A 24 8.13 4.45 -6.04
CA CYS A 24 8.58 4.92 -7.34
C CYS A 24 10.03 4.46 -7.54
N SER A 25 10.26 3.69 -8.60
CA SER A 25 11.57 3.22 -8.98
C SER A 25 12.43 4.39 -9.47
N LYS A 26 13.76 4.22 -9.44
CA LYS A 26 14.69 5.22 -10.00
C LYS A 26 14.50 5.47 -11.50
N GLN A 27 13.80 4.56 -12.19
CA GLN A 27 13.50 4.63 -13.62
C GLN A 27 12.14 5.29 -13.90
N GLY A 28 11.43 5.77 -12.85
CA GLY A 28 10.15 6.47 -12.96
C GLY A 28 8.93 5.56 -13.01
N GLU A 29 9.11 4.26 -12.75
CA GLU A 29 8.01 3.29 -12.71
C GLU A 29 7.42 3.22 -11.31
N PHE A 30 6.09 3.17 -11.20
CA PHE A 30 5.40 3.07 -9.92
C PHE A 30 4.98 1.63 -9.66
N SER A 31 5.21 1.15 -8.45
CA SER A 31 4.74 -0.16 -7.99
C SER A 31 3.93 -0.02 -6.71
N CYS A 32 3.00 -0.95 -6.49
CA CYS A 32 2.30 -1.06 -5.21
C CYS A 32 2.57 -2.41 -4.57
N THR A 33 2.64 -2.43 -3.24
CA THR A 33 2.62 -3.67 -2.45
C THR A 33 1.46 -3.63 -1.47
N VAL A 34 0.66 -4.70 -1.46
CA VAL A 34 -0.45 -4.91 -0.53
C VAL A 34 0.02 -5.80 0.62
N TYR A 35 -0.22 -5.35 1.84
CA TYR A 35 0.11 -6.03 3.07
C TYR A 35 -1.16 -6.37 3.85
N SER A 36 -1.11 -7.49 4.56
CA SER A 36 -1.94 -7.74 5.73
C SER A 36 -1.08 -7.45 6.94
N ALA A 37 -1.62 -6.70 7.90
CA ALA A 37 -0.94 -6.31 9.10
C ALA A 37 -1.79 -6.63 10.32
N LEU A 38 -1.15 -7.10 11.39
CA LEU A 38 -1.76 -7.24 12.70
C LEU A 38 -0.92 -6.44 13.69
N GLU A 39 -1.55 -5.45 14.33
CA GLU A 39 -0.95 -4.73 15.45
C GLU A 39 -1.12 -5.58 16.71
N THR A 40 -0.01 -5.93 17.34
CA THR A 40 0.03 -6.48 18.70
C THR A 40 0.69 -5.46 19.63
N ASP A 41 0.53 -5.62 20.94
CA ASP A 41 0.98 -4.64 21.96
C ASP A 41 2.45 -4.23 21.81
N ASP A 42 3.30 -5.13 21.29
CA ASP A 42 4.73 -4.87 21.14
C ASP A 42 5.16 -4.56 19.70
N ARG A 43 4.44 -5.05 18.67
CA ARG A 43 4.90 -5.01 17.26
C ARG A 43 3.75 -5.08 16.24
N THR A 44 4.00 -4.52 15.07
CA THR A 44 3.15 -4.78 13.89
C THR A 44 3.75 -5.90 13.05
N ALA A 45 3.01 -7.00 12.89
CA ALA A 45 3.39 -8.09 12.00
C ALA A 45 2.86 -7.83 10.59
N PHE A 46 3.75 -7.50 9.64
CA PHE A 46 3.40 -7.30 8.24
C PHE A 46 3.63 -8.57 7.42
N ARG A 47 2.64 -8.94 6.62
CA ARG A 47 2.73 -10.01 5.63
C ARG A 47 2.42 -9.45 4.25
N VAL A 48 3.33 -9.62 3.31
CA VAL A 48 3.08 -9.30 1.90
C VAL A 48 2.01 -10.24 1.36
N VAL A 49 0.92 -9.66 0.84
CA VAL A 49 -0.16 -10.41 0.19
C VAL A 49 0.04 -10.37 -1.33
N ALA A 50 0.51 -9.25 -1.87
CA ALA A 50 0.89 -9.10 -3.27
C ALA A 50 1.84 -7.91 -3.48
N SER A 51 2.96 -8.11 -4.19
CA SER A 51 3.99 -7.07 -4.43
C SER A 51 4.42 -6.92 -5.89
N HIS A 52 4.41 -8.00 -6.67
CA HIS A 52 5.04 -8.03 -8.01
C HIS A 52 4.05 -7.81 -9.18
N LEU A 53 2.80 -7.49 -8.90
CA LEU A 53 1.72 -7.47 -9.90
C LEU A 53 1.29 -6.06 -10.33
N PHE A 54 1.77 -5.02 -9.65
CA PHE A 54 1.14 -3.69 -9.73
C PHE A 54 2.13 -2.61 -10.18
N SER A 55 2.96 -2.93 -11.17
CA SER A 55 3.86 -1.98 -11.79
C SER A 55 3.16 -1.21 -12.91
N ALA A 56 3.31 0.12 -12.95
CA ALA A 56 2.67 0.97 -13.94
C ALA A 56 3.43 2.28 -14.18
N ALA A 57 3.13 2.91 -15.33
CA ALA A 57 3.71 4.20 -15.72
C ALA A 57 3.26 5.38 -14.83
N THR A 58 2.16 5.24 -14.10
CA THR A 58 1.67 6.28 -13.17
C THR A 58 1.28 5.68 -11.82
N CYS A 59 1.44 6.48 -10.77
CA CYS A 59 1.05 6.14 -9.41
C CYS A 59 -0.41 5.69 -9.31
N LEU A 60 -1.33 6.43 -9.95
CA LEU A 60 -2.76 6.12 -9.92
C LEU A 60 -3.06 4.76 -10.55
N ILE A 61 -2.47 4.44 -11.70
CA ILE A 61 -2.69 3.14 -12.36
C ILE A 61 -2.17 1.99 -11.49
N ALA A 62 -1.00 2.14 -10.87
CA ALA A 62 -0.47 1.14 -9.94
C ALA A 62 -1.42 0.89 -8.76
N GLN A 63 -2.00 1.96 -8.21
CA GLN A 63 -2.96 1.88 -7.10
C GLN A 63 -4.30 1.27 -7.53
N GLU A 64 -4.80 1.58 -8.72
CA GLU A 64 -6.02 0.98 -9.28
C GLU A 64 -5.85 -0.52 -9.53
N HIS A 65 -4.69 -0.94 -10.06
CA HIS A 65 -4.36 -2.35 -10.22
C HIS A 65 -4.34 -3.09 -8.87
N ALA A 66 -3.69 -2.52 -7.86
CA ALA A 66 -3.64 -3.09 -6.52
C ALA A 66 -5.03 -3.14 -5.85
N TYR A 67 -5.83 -2.08 -5.99
CA TYR A 67 -7.21 -2.03 -5.49
C TYR A 67 -8.10 -3.07 -6.17
N GLY A 68 -8.06 -3.17 -7.50
CA GLY A 68 -8.82 -4.16 -8.25
C GLY A 68 -8.40 -5.61 -7.94
N TRP A 69 -7.12 -5.84 -7.64
CA TRP A 69 -6.66 -7.12 -7.10
C TRP A 69 -7.22 -7.37 -5.70
N ALA A 70 -7.14 -6.39 -4.79
CA ALA A 70 -7.63 -6.51 -3.41
C ALA A 70 -9.14 -6.78 -3.37
N LEU A 71 -9.94 -6.13 -4.23
CA LEU A 71 -11.37 -6.40 -4.35
C LEU A 71 -11.67 -7.84 -4.79
N ARG A 72 -10.88 -8.39 -5.72
CA ARG A 72 -11.07 -9.79 -6.16
C ARG A 72 -10.74 -10.79 -5.05
N PHE A 73 -9.76 -10.48 -4.21
CA PHE A 73 -9.37 -11.34 -3.10
C PHE A 73 -10.28 -11.18 -1.87
N TYR A 74 -10.82 -9.98 -1.66
CA TYR A 74 -11.72 -9.63 -0.55
C TYR A 74 -13.06 -9.07 -1.07
N PRO A 75 -13.85 -9.87 -1.81
CA PRO A 75 -15.05 -9.37 -2.50
C PRO A 75 -16.12 -8.81 -1.55
N ARG A 76 -16.20 -9.35 -0.34
CA ARG A 76 -17.13 -8.87 0.70
C ARG A 76 -16.72 -7.55 1.35
N ALA A 77 -15.49 -7.11 1.11
CA ALA A 77 -14.97 -5.87 1.67
C ALA A 77 -15.11 -4.67 0.72
N ALA A 78 -15.72 -4.85 -0.46
CA ALA A 78 -15.75 -3.83 -1.50
C ALA A 78 -16.35 -2.49 -1.06
N GLU A 79 -17.35 -2.52 -0.17
CA GLU A 79 -18.00 -1.33 0.36
C GLU A 79 -17.21 -0.64 1.48
N LEU A 80 -16.33 -1.40 2.15
CA LEU A 80 -15.55 -0.96 3.30
C LEU A 80 -14.11 -0.59 2.95
N MET A 81 -13.63 -1.04 1.79
CA MET A 81 -12.27 -0.80 1.34
C MET A 81 -12.14 0.63 0.80
N LYS A 82 -11.16 1.36 1.33
CA LYS A 82 -10.76 2.67 0.81
C LYS A 82 -10.44 2.54 -0.68
N LYS A 83 -10.98 3.44 -1.49
CA LYS A 83 -10.68 3.53 -2.93
C LYS A 83 -9.45 4.42 -3.17
N PRO A 84 -8.69 4.19 -4.25
CA PRO A 84 -7.68 5.15 -4.68
C PRO A 84 -8.33 6.51 -5.04
N PRO A 85 -7.57 7.62 -5.03
CA PRO A 85 -6.12 7.70 -4.86
C PRO A 85 -5.67 7.56 -3.40
N TYR A 86 -4.53 6.90 -3.20
CA TYR A 86 -3.85 6.81 -1.91
C TYR A 86 -2.66 7.77 -1.87
N LEU A 87 -2.42 8.38 -0.71
CA LEU A 87 -1.32 9.32 -0.53
C LEU A 87 -0.02 8.56 -0.25
N ILE A 88 0.74 8.15 -1.28
CA ILE A 88 2.04 7.51 -1.03
C ILE A 88 3.16 7.93 -2.00
N TRP A 89 3.74 9.10 -1.68
CA TRP A 89 5.17 9.43 -1.50
C TRP A 89 5.44 10.88 -1.95
N HIS A 90 5.84 11.75 -1.00
CA HIS A 90 6.74 12.87 -1.29
C HIS A 90 8.12 12.25 -1.46
N GLY A 91 8.64 12.13 -2.69
CA GLY A 91 9.98 11.61 -2.97
C GLY A 91 11.06 12.15 -2.02
N PRO A 92 12.28 11.60 -2.01
CA PRO A 92 13.31 11.96 -1.02
C PRO A 92 13.32 13.48 -0.82
N GLN A 93 12.99 13.96 0.38
CA GLN A 93 13.21 15.35 0.70
C GLN A 93 14.71 15.54 0.53
N SER A 94 15.09 16.33 -0.47
CA SER A 94 16.44 16.85 -0.57
C SER A 94 16.63 17.64 0.71
N THR A 95 17.20 16.98 1.72
CA THR A 95 17.82 17.65 2.85
C THR A 95 19.04 18.31 2.23
N THR A 96 18.81 19.47 1.62
CA THR A 96 19.86 20.42 1.36
C THR A 96 20.42 20.73 2.74
N VAL A 97 21.55 20.11 3.03
CA VAL A 97 22.42 20.49 4.14
C VAL A 97 22.67 21.99 3.97
N GLN A 98 22.15 22.80 4.90
CA GLN A 98 22.71 24.12 5.18
C GLN A 98 23.63 24.00 6.39
#